data_AF-A0AAE0AUQ3-F1
#
_entry.id   AF-A0AAE0AUQ3-F1
#
_cell.length_a   1.000
_cell.length_b   1.000
_cell.length_c   1.000
_cell.angle_alpha   90.00
_cell.angle_beta   90.00
_cell.angle_gamma   90.00
#
_symmetry.space_group_name_H-M   'P 1'
#
loop_
_entity.id
_entity.type
_entity.pdbx_description
1 polymer ?
#
loop_
_entity_poly.entity_id
_entity_poly.type
_entity_poly.pdbx_seq_one_letter_code
_entity_poly.pdbx_strand_id
1 'polypeptide(L)'
;MGNKQPKSIFTDEDKAMSKAIEIVFPETRHRLCTWHIFKNAAQHLSSYYNNLEFKKQFNKCFYGCYNELEFEASWNEMITSFNLESHSWLKKLYDLRKKWCPAFSLDTFLANFKSTQGSESTNNVFHQISTKTMDLIKFVHHYEKKTNEMRLAELEEDYRCKQGCPRLQVRSGILSHAA
;
A
#
# COMPACT_ATOMS: atom_id res chain seq x y z
N MET A 1 -0.92 11.51 -19.85
CA MET A 1 -1.34 10.09 -19.87
C MET A 1 -2.47 9.95 -20.89
N GLY A 2 -2.34 9.12 -21.92
CA GLY A 2 -3.20 9.13 -23.12
C GLY A 2 -4.61 8.54 -22.96
N ASN A 3 -5.44 9.12 -22.09
CA ASN A 3 -6.86 8.76 -21.87
C ASN A 3 -7.13 7.27 -21.60
N LYS A 4 -6.15 6.56 -21.02
CA LYS A 4 -6.30 5.16 -20.60
C LYS A 4 -6.52 5.11 -19.10
N GLN A 5 -7.50 4.33 -18.67
CA GLN A 5 -7.70 4.07 -17.25
C GLN A 5 -6.53 3.28 -16.65
N PRO A 6 -6.24 3.44 -15.35
CA PRO A 6 -5.18 2.70 -14.68
C PRO A 6 -5.45 1.19 -14.70
N LYS A 7 -4.41 0.35 -14.75
CA LYS A 7 -4.60 -1.11 -14.64
C LYS A 7 -4.99 -1.55 -13.22
N SER A 8 -4.52 -0.83 -12.21
CA SER A 8 -4.88 -1.09 -10.81
C SER A 8 -4.93 0.22 -10.03
N ILE A 9 -5.85 0.28 -9.07
CA ILE A 9 -5.98 1.39 -8.11
C ILE A 9 -5.99 0.80 -6.71
N PHE A 10 -5.20 1.38 -5.81
CA PHE A 10 -5.16 1.03 -4.40
C PHE A 10 -5.87 2.11 -3.58
N THR A 11 -6.85 1.73 -2.77
CA THR A 11 -7.48 2.63 -1.79
C THR A 11 -7.61 1.94 -0.44
N ASP A 12 -8.09 2.66 0.57
CA ASP A 12 -8.60 2.06 1.80
C ASP A 12 -9.93 1.30 1.55
N GLU A 13 -10.51 0.77 2.62
CA GLU A 13 -11.79 0.03 2.61
C GLU A 13 -13.02 0.96 2.52
N ASP A 14 -12.96 2.03 1.72
CA ASP A 14 -14.08 2.93 1.49
C ASP A 14 -15.04 2.38 0.42
N LYS A 15 -16.31 2.19 0.81
CA LYS A 15 -17.35 1.61 -0.06
C LYS A 15 -17.77 2.55 -1.18
N ALA A 16 -17.76 3.86 -0.96
CA ALA A 16 -18.14 4.83 -1.97
C ALA A 16 -17.05 4.89 -3.04
N MET A 17 -15.78 4.92 -2.66
CA MET A 17 -14.64 4.84 -3.56
C MET A 17 -14.62 3.54 -4.35
N SER A 18 -14.87 2.39 -3.70
CA SER A 18 -14.96 1.11 -4.41
C SER A 18 -16.03 1.14 -5.51
N LYS A 19 -17.23 1.67 -5.21
CA LYS A 19 -18.32 1.79 -6.20
C LYS A 19 -17.99 2.79 -7.31
N ALA A 20 -17.41 3.93 -6.94
CA ALA A 20 -17.04 4.95 -7.91
C ALA A 20 -15.98 4.43 -8.90
N ILE A 21 -14.98 3.68 -8.42
CA ILE A 21 -13.98 3.04 -9.27
C ILE A 21 -14.62 2.03 -10.22
N GLU A 22 -15.54 1.19 -9.74
CA GLU A 22 -16.26 0.24 -10.60
C GLU A 22 -17.08 0.93 -11.71
N ILE A 23 -17.67 2.08 -11.42
CA ILE A 23 -18.48 2.84 -12.39
C ILE A 23 -17.60 3.60 -13.39
N VAL A 24 -16.58 4.32 -12.89
CA VAL A 24 -15.76 5.23 -13.70
C VAL A 24 -14.66 4.48 -14.45
N PHE A 25 -14.14 3.40 -13.86
CA PHE A 25 -13.02 2.63 -14.39
C PHE A 25 -13.31 1.11 -14.36
N PRO A 26 -14.24 0.61 -15.19
CA PRO A 26 -14.74 -0.76 -15.10
C PRO A 26 -13.66 -1.84 -15.34
N GLU A 27 -12.66 -1.57 -16.20
CA GLU A 27 -11.53 -2.50 -16.41
C GLU A 27 -10.39 -2.37 -15.38
N THR A 28 -10.53 -1.52 -14.36
CA THR A 28 -9.48 -1.25 -13.39
C THR A 28 -9.65 -2.20 -12.21
N ARG A 29 -8.57 -2.90 -11.87
CA ARG A 29 -8.57 -3.76 -10.69
C ARG A 29 -8.47 -2.90 -9.43
N HIS A 30 -9.55 -2.83 -8.66
CA HIS A 30 -9.54 -2.23 -7.34
C HIS A 30 -8.85 -3.15 -6.32
N ARG A 31 -7.87 -2.60 -5.61
CA ARG A 31 -7.09 -3.30 -4.59
C ARG A 31 -7.13 -2.50 -3.29
N LEU A 32 -7.01 -3.19 -2.16
CA LEU A 32 -6.91 -2.54 -0.87
C LEU A 32 -5.45 -2.24 -0.52
N CYS A 33 -5.26 -1.08 0.07
CA CYS A 33 -3.98 -0.62 0.60
C CYS A 33 -3.60 -1.46 1.82
N THR A 34 -2.53 -2.25 1.69
CA THR A 34 -1.99 -3.09 2.77
C THR A 34 -1.65 -2.28 4.02
N TRP A 35 -1.15 -1.05 3.90
CA TRP A 35 -0.88 -0.22 5.08
C TRP A 35 -2.14 0.07 5.90
N HIS A 36 -3.23 0.47 5.24
CA HIS A 36 -4.50 0.72 5.93
C HIS A 36 -5.02 -0.56 6.60
N ILE A 37 -4.82 -1.72 5.96
CA ILE A 37 -5.13 -3.02 6.59
C ILE A 37 -4.28 -3.25 7.85
N PHE A 38 -2.96 -3.01 7.81
CA PHE A 38 -2.09 -3.15 8.98
C PHE A 38 -2.42 -2.14 10.09
N LYS A 39 -2.79 -0.91 9.72
CA LYS A 39 -3.26 0.09 10.67
C LYS A 39 -4.55 -0.34 11.36
N ASN A 40 -5.51 -0.86 10.60
CA ASN A 40 -6.76 -1.40 11.14
C ASN A 40 -6.50 -2.67 11.98
N ALA A 41 -5.57 -3.53 11.55
CA ALA A 41 -5.14 -4.69 12.32
C ALA A 41 -4.60 -4.30 13.69
N ALA A 42 -3.75 -3.28 13.77
CA ALA A 42 -3.21 -2.79 15.05
C ALA A 42 -4.30 -2.31 16.02
N GLN A 43 -5.44 -1.83 15.51
CA GLN A 43 -6.59 -1.42 16.32
C GLN A 43 -7.46 -2.62 16.72
N HIS A 44 -7.87 -3.44 15.76
CA HIS A 44 -8.78 -4.56 15.96
C HIS A 44 -8.15 -5.77 16.66
N LEU A 45 -6.83 -5.94 16.53
CA LEU A 45 -6.07 -7.07 17.05
C LEU A 45 -5.00 -6.62 18.05
N SER A 46 -5.25 -5.51 18.75
CA SER A 46 -4.29 -4.87 19.67
C SER A 46 -3.76 -5.84 20.73
N SER A 47 -4.59 -6.75 21.24
CA SER A 47 -4.21 -7.80 22.19
C SER A 47 -3.21 -8.83 21.62
N TYR A 48 -3.22 -9.06 20.31
CA TYR A 48 -2.35 -10.02 19.64
C TYR A 48 -1.13 -9.34 18.99
N TYR A 49 -1.18 -8.02 18.80
CA TYR A 49 -0.16 -7.29 18.07
C TYR A 49 1.21 -7.27 18.78
N ASN A 50 1.28 -7.58 20.08
CA ASN A 50 2.57 -7.75 20.78
C ASN A 50 3.13 -9.17 20.69
N ASN A 51 2.34 -10.15 20.21
CA ASN A 51 2.78 -11.52 20.02
C ASN A 51 3.58 -11.64 18.71
N LEU A 52 4.85 -12.05 18.82
CA LEU A 52 5.76 -12.19 17.68
C LEU A 52 5.32 -13.28 16.70
N GLU A 53 4.79 -14.39 17.21
CA GLU A 53 4.32 -15.50 16.37
C GLU A 53 3.05 -15.09 15.60
N PHE A 54 2.13 -14.37 16.26
CA PHE A 54 0.96 -13.81 15.58
C PHE A 54 1.39 -12.90 14.42
N LYS A 55 2.30 -11.95 14.70
CA LYS A 55 2.84 -11.04 13.67
C LYS A 55 3.49 -11.81 12.52
N LYS A 56 4.23 -12.87 12.80
CA LYS A 56 4.89 -13.69 11.78
C LYS A 56 3.86 -14.40 10.90
N GLN A 57 2.86 -15.06 11.48
CA GLN A 57 1.81 -15.76 10.76
C GLN A 57 0.91 -14.79 9.96
N PHE A 58 0.54 -13.66 10.57
CA PHE A 58 -0.22 -12.61 9.90
C PHE A 58 0.57 -12.05 8.71
N ASN A 59 1.84 -11.68 8.88
CA ASN A 59 2.68 -11.18 7.77
C ASN A 59 2.89 -12.22 6.67
N LYS A 60 2.98 -13.52 7.01
CA LYS A 60 3.08 -14.60 6.02
C LYS A 60 1.87 -14.58 5.07
N CYS A 61 0.66 -14.34 5.58
CA CYS A 61 -0.55 -14.26 4.75
C CYS A 61 -0.53 -13.10 3.73
N PHE A 62 0.24 -12.02 3.99
CA PHE A 62 0.34 -10.87 3.08
C PHE A 62 1.50 -10.99 2.10
N TYR A 63 2.64 -11.54 2.53
CA TYR A 63 3.90 -11.45 1.79
C TYR A 63 4.59 -12.78 1.54
N GLY A 64 4.14 -13.87 2.18
CA GLY A 64 4.82 -15.17 2.19
C GLY A 64 4.07 -16.30 1.50
N CYS A 65 2.88 -16.05 0.95
CA CYS A 65 2.09 -17.04 0.22
C CYS A 65 2.17 -16.77 -1.28
N TYR A 66 2.56 -17.78 -2.05
CA TYR A 66 2.74 -17.67 -3.51
C TYR A 66 1.53 -18.15 -4.31
N ASN A 67 0.64 -18.92 -3.69
CA ASN A 67 -0.58 -19.45 -4.30
C ASN A 67 -1.73 -19.50 -3.29
N GLU A 68 -2.94 -19.71 -3.79
CA GLU A 68 -4.16 -19.72 -2.98
C GLU A 68 -4.14 -20.83 -1.92
N LEU A 69 -3.57 -22.01 -2.21
CA LEU A 69 -3.51 -23.13 -1.27
C LEU A 69 -2.62 -22.80 -0.05
N GLU A 70 -1.43 -22.23 -0.29
CA GLU A 70 -0.53 -21.78 0.77
C GLU A 70 -1.16 -20.68 1.63
N PHE A 71 -1.93 -19.79 1.00
CA PHE A 71 -2.69 -18.77 1.71
C PHE A 71 -3.74 -19.39 2.62
N GLU A 72 -4.61 -20.24 2.09
CA GLU A 72 -5.69 -20.86 2.86
C GLU A 72 -5.12 -21.69 4.03
N ALA A 73 -4.03 -22.43 3.81
CA ALA A 73 -3.34 -23.16 4.87
C ALA A 73 -2.78 -22.22 5.96
N SER A 74 -2.06 -21.17 5.56
CA SER A 74 -1.44 -20.23 6.52
C SER A 74 -2.48 -19.39 7.28
N TRP A 75 -3.57 -19.01 6.61
CA TRP A 75 -4.67 -18.28 7.22
C TRP A 75 -5.40 -19.15 8.24
N ASN A 76 -5.75 -20.39 7.89
CA ASN A 76 -6.43 -21.31 8.80
C ASN A 76 -5.55 -21.69 10.01
N GLU A 77 -4.25 -21.89 9.79
CA GLU A 77 -3.26 -22.12 10.86
C GLU A 77 -3.27 -20.95 11.86
N MET A 78 -3.23 -19.71 11.38
CA MET A 78 -3.29 -18.51 12.21
C MET A 78 -4.61 -18.37 12.95
N ILE A 79 -5.74 -18.58 12.28
CA ILE A 79 -7.06 -18.46 12.90
C ILE A 79 -7.22 -19.46 14.05
N THR A 80 -6.81 -20.72 13.83
CA THR A 80 -6.93 -21.79 14.82
C THR A 80 -5.96 -21.60 15.98
N SER A 81 -4.70 -21.25 15.70
CA SER A 81 -3.65 -21.09 16.72
C SER A 81 -3.95 -19.99 17.74
N PHE A 82 -4.77 -19.00 17.35
CA PHE A 82 -5.12 -17.85 18.18
C PHE A 82 -6.60 -17.82 18.60
N ASN A 83 -7.38 -18.86 18.29
CA ASN A 83 -8.83 -18.97 18.54
C ASN A 83 -9.62 -17.77 17.99
N LEU A 84 -9.38 -17.42 16.72
CA LEU A 84 -9.93 -16.23 16.05
C LEU A 84 -11.11 -16.54 15.11
N GLU A 85 -11.68 -17.75 15.18
CA GLU A 85 -12.73 -18.24 14.28
C GLU A 85 -13.99 -17.37 14.32
N SER A 86 -14.25 -16.73 15.45
CA SER A 86 -15.41 -15.85 15.66
C SER A 86 -15.11 -14.36 15.41
N HIS A 87 -13.84 -14.00 15.12
CA HIS A 87 -13.41 -12.61 15.05
C HIS A 87 -13.98 -11.89 13.82
N SER A 88 -14.95 -11.00 14.05
CA SER A 88 -15.77 -10.38 12.99
C SER A 88 -14.97 -9.58 11.96
N TRP A 89 -13.93 -8.87 12.39
CA TRP A 89 -13.06 -8.10 11.47
C TRP A 89 -12.21 -9.01 10.57
N LEU A 90 -11.73 -10.15 11.10
CA LEU A 90 -10.92 -11.08 10.32
C LEU A 90 -11.76 -11.82 9.28
N LYS A 91 -13.03 -12.12 9.59
CA LYS A 91 -13.99 -12.64 8.61
C LYS A 91 -14.18 -11.67 7.44
N LYS A 92 -14.44 -10.39 7.73
CA LYS A 92 -14.57 -9.36 6.69
C LYS A 92 -13.29 -9.21 5.87
N LEU A 93 -12.14 -9.23 6.52
CA LEU A 93 -10.86 -9.15 5.82
C LEU A 93 -10.67 -10.37 4.89
N TYR A 94 -11.00 -11.58 5.36
CA TYR A 94 -10.94 -12.80 4.55
C TYR A 94 -11.90 -12.77 3.35
N ASP A 95 -13.11 -12.24 3.51
CA ASP A 95 -14.06 -12.06 2.41
C ASP A 95 -13.48 -11.16 1.30
N LEU A 96 -12.65 -10.20 1.70
CA LEU A 96 -11.96 -9.27 0.80
C LEU A 96 -10.60 -9.78 0.31
N ARG A 97 -10.19 -11.02 0.56
CA ARG A 97 -8.84 -11.56 0.22
C ARG A 97 -8.42 -11.35 -1.23
N LYS A 98 -9.35 -11.45 -2.18
CA LYS A 98 -9.09 -11.20 -3.61
C LYS A 98 -8.70 -9.74 -3.92
N LYS A 99 -9.01 -8.79 -3.02
CA LYS A 99 -8.65 -7.37 -3.15
C LYS A 99 -7.31 -7.00 -2.49
N TRP A 100 -6.79 -7.79 -1.54
CA TRP A 100 -5.55 -7.43 -0.81
C TRP A 100 -4.44 -8.47 -0.88
N CYS A 101 -4.76 -9.76 -0.98
CA CYS A 101 -3.76 -10.81 -0.96
C CYS A 101 -3.12 -10.96 -2.36
N PRO A 102 -1.79 -10.99 -2.47
CA PRO A 102 -1.09 -11.21 -3.75
C PRO A 102 -1.35 -12.57 -4.38
N ALA A 103 -1.56 -13.62 -3.56
CA ALA A 103 -1.79 -14.98 -4.03
C ALA A 103 -3.03 -15.12 -4.95
N PHE A 104 -4.00 -14.20 -4.83
CA PHE A 104 -5.20 -14.14 -5.66
C PHE A 104 -5.11 -13.14 -6.82
N SER A 105 -3.93 -12.56 -7.07
CA SER A 105 -3.71 -11.52 -8.09
C SER A 105 -2.45 -11.73 -8.92
N LEU A 106 -2.09 -12.98 -9.16
CA LEU A 106 -0.88 -13.36 -9.91
C LEU A 106 -0.93 -12.94 -11.40
N ASP A 107 -2.13 -12.70 -11.91
CA ASP A 107 -2.42 -12.23 -13.27
C ASP A 107 -2.16 -10.71 -13.46
N THR A 108 -1.85 -9.97 -12.38
CA THR A 108 -1.61 -8.53 -12.44
C THR A 108 -0.23 -8.19 -11.90
N PHE A 109 0.63 -7.61 -12.76
CA PHE A 109 1.92 -7.11 -12.31
C PHE A 109 1.74 -5.85 -11.46
N LEU A 110 2.02 -5.98 -10.16
CA LEU A 110 1.91 -4.88 -9.19
C LEU A 110 3.25 -4.18 -8.93
N ALA A 111 4.33 -4.51 -9.66
CA ALA A 111 5.66 -3.89 -9.53
C ALA A 111 6.18 -3.75 -8.08
N ASN A 112 5.84 -4.69 -7.20
CA ASN A 112 6.12 -4.59 -5.76
C ASN A 112 5.62 -3.28 -5.12
N PHE A 113 4.52 -2.69 -5.61
CA PHE A 113 3.81 -1.61 -4.93
C PHE A 113 3.39 -2.09 -3.55
N LYS A 114 4.28 -1.85 -2.58
CA LYS A 114 3.90 -1.77 -1.18
C LYS A 114 3.14 -0.47 -1.11
N SER A 115 1.82 -0.58 -0.90
CA SER A 115 0.88 0.54 -0.83
C SER A 115 1.30 1.70 0.10
N THR A 116 2.35 1.49 0.90
CA THR A 116 3.03 2.40 1.83
C THR A 116 3.84 3.55 1.22
N GLN A 117 4.31 3.50 -0.04
CA GLN A 117 5.32 4.51 -0.48
C GLN A 117 4.76 5.80 -1.10
N GLY A 118 3.63 5.77 -1.80
CA GLY A 118 3.16 6.91 -2.61
C GLY A 118 2.34 7.96 -1.85
N SER A 119 1.16 7.58 -1.36
CA SER A 119 0.20 8.53 -0.78
C SER A 119 0.52 8.90 0.66
N GLU A 120 1.17 8.02 1.42
CA GLU A 120 1.45 8.25 2.85
C GLU A 120 2.68 9.10 3.11
N SER A 121 3.73 9.01 2.28
CA SER A 121 4.86 9.96 2.34
C SER A 121 4.35 11.38 2.15
N THR A 122 3.43 11.55 1.20
CA THR A 122 2.78 12.82 0.87
C THR A 122 1.81 13.26 1.99
N ASN A 123 0.94 12.38 2.48
CA ASN A 123 0.03 12.70 3.59
C ASN A 123 0.79 13.02 4.89
N ASN A 124 1.89 12.32 5.19
CA ASN A 124 2.72 12.60 6.35
C ASN A 124 3.37 13.99 6.24
N VAL A 125 3.86 14.36 5.05
CA VAL A 125 4.39 15.71 4.78
C VAL A 125 3.33 16.78 5.08
N PHE A 126 2.08 16.59 4.64
CA PHE A 126 1.03 17.57 4.91
C PHE A 126 0.49 17.53 6.34
N HIS A 127 0.47 16.36 6.99
CA HIS A 127 0.15 16.26 8.41
C HIS A 127 1.16 17.01 9.29
N GLN A 128 2.45 16.99 8.94
CA GLN A 128 3.49 17.76 9.64
C GLN A 128 3.33 19.27 9.49
N ILE A 129 2.68 19.71 8.41
CA ILE A 129 2.41 21.12 8.14
C ILE A 129 1.12 21.57 8.84
N SER A 130 0.17 20.66 9.04
CA SER A 130 -1.11 20.96 9.67
C SER A 130 -1.04 20.95 11.20
N THR A 131 -1.57 21.98 11.86
CA THR A 131 -1.83 21.95 13.31
C THR A 131 -3.32 22.13 13.60
N LYS A 132 -3.80 21.60 14.73
CA LYS A 132 -5.23 21.63 15.11
C LYS A 132 -5.80 23.05 15.25
N THR A 133 -4.95 24.05 15.46
CA THR A 133 -5.32 25.45 15.65
C THR A 133 -5.02 26.31 14.42
N MET A 134 -4.57 25.72 13.31
CA MET A 134 -4.24 26.47 12.11
C MET A 134 -5.48 26.85 11.31
N ASP A 135 -5.54 28.12 10.90
CA ASP A 135 -6.57 28.62 9.99
C ASP A 135 -6.40 28.06 8.56
N LEU A 136 -7.51 27.94 7.83
CA LEU A 136 -7.54 27.37 6.48
C LEU A 136 -6.70 28.18 5.49
N ILE A 137 -6.69 29.51 5.58
CA ILE A 137 -5.88 30.36 4.68
C ILE A 137 -4.39 30.10 4.92
N LYS A 138 -4.00 29.92 6.18
CA LYS A 138 -2.62 29.56 6.53
C LYS A 138 -2.29 28.17 6.01
N PHE A 139 -3.21 27.20 6.12
CA PHE A 139 -3.01 25.86 5.56
C PHE A 139 -2.72 25.91 4.05
N VAL A 140 -3.55 26.64 3.28
CA VAL A 140 -3.40 26.74 1.82
C VAL A 140 -2.03 27.29 1.44
N HIS A 141 -1.57 28.38 2.06
CA HIS A 141 -0.24 28.94 1.78
C HIS A 141 0.89 27.95 2.08
N HIS A 142 0.82 27.21 3.19
CA HIS A 142 1.85 26.21 3.50
C HIS A 142 1.78 25.01 2.56
N TYR A 143 0.58 24.61 2.16
CA TYR A 143 0.36 23.55 1.18
C TYR A 143 0.99 23.92 -0.16
N GLU A 144 0.74 25.13 -0.68
CA GLU A 144 1.30 25.61 -1.93
C GLU A 144 2.82 25.68 -1.88
N LYS A 145 3.38 26.26 -0.80
CA LYS A 145 4.82 26.32 -0.58
C LYS A 145 5.44 24.92 -0.61
N LYS A 146 4.86 23.97 0.14
CA LYS A 146 5.40 22.61 0.21
C LYS A 146 5.28 21.87 -1.12
N THR A 147 4.16 22.05 -1.81
CA THR A 147 3.96 21.49 -3.14
C THR A 147 5.01 22.00 -4.12
N ASN A 148 5.37 23.29 -4.04
CA ASN A 148 6.41 23.86 -4.88
C ASN A 148 7.80 23.28 -4.56
N GLU A 149 8.14 23.14 -3.27
CA GLU A 149 9.38 22.47 -2.84
C GLU A 149 9.47 21.04 -3.40
N MET A 150 8.39 20.27 -3.32
CA MET A 150 8.35 18.89 -3.84
C MET A 150 8.53 18.84 -5.36
N ARG A 151 7.87 19.73 -6.12
CA ARG A 151 8.02 19.81 -7.57
C ARG A 151 9.44 20.19 -8.00
N LEU A 152 10.07 21.12 -7.27
CA LEU A 152 11.46 21.51 -7.53
C LEU A 152 12.43 20.35 -7.25
N ALA A 153 12.24 19.63 -6.15
CA ALA A 153 13.04 18.45 -5.83
C ALA A 153 12.87 17.33 -6.89
N GLU A 154 11.65 17.09 -7.35
CA GLU A 154 11.38 16.14 -8.45
C GLU A 154 12.07 16.57 -9.75
N LEU A 155 12.03 17.87 -10.10
CA LEU A 155 12.72 18.40 -11.28
C LEU A 155 14.24 18.23 -11.19
N GLU A 156 14.83 18.44 -10.01
CA GLU A 156 16.25 18.25 -9.77
C GLU A 156 16.64 16.77 -9.89
N GLU A 157 15.86 15.86 -9.31
CA GLU A 157 16.08 14.41 -9.47
C GLU A 157 15.91 13.97 -10.93
N ASP A 158 14.92 14.48 -11.65
CA ASP A 158 14.74 14.24 -13.09
C ASP A 158 15.96 14.68 -13.90
N TYR A 159 16.50 15.86 -13.60
CA TYR A 159 17.72 16.35 -14.23
C TYR A 159 18.91 15.44 -13.91
N ARG A 160 19.08 15.06 -12.64
CA ARG A 160 20.14 14.14 -12.18
C ARG A 160 20.03 12.77 -12.83
N CYS A 161 18.83 12.22 -12.99
CA CYS A 161 18.59 10.93 -13.65
C CYS A 161 18.87 10.98 -15.15
N LYS A 162 18.58 12.11 -15.82
CA LYS A 162 18.85 12.29 -17.25
C LYS A 162 20.32 12.54 -17.57
N GLN A 163 21.05 13.20 -16.67
CA GLN A 163 22.43 13.66 -16.89
C GLN A 163 23.49 12.86 -16.14
N GLY A 164 23.10 12.09 -15.12
CA GLY A 164 24.00 11.29 -14.30
C GLY A 164 24.13 9.85 -14.79
N CYS A 165 25.29 9.22 -14.56
CA CYS A 165 25.44 7.78 -14.78
C CYS A 165 24.47 6.99 -13.89
N PRO A 166 23.84 5.91 -14.40
CA PRO A 166 23.00 5.03 -13.60
C PRO A 166 23.75 4.55 -12.35
N ARG A 167 23.23 4.88 -11.17
CA ARG A 167 23.77 4.33 -9.92
C ARG A 167 23.24 2.93 -9.70
N LEU A 168 24.13 1.95 -9.77
CA LEU A 168 23.82 0.57 -9.39
C LEU A 168 23.46 0.52 -7.90
N GLN A 169 22.17 0.33 -7.60
CA GLN A 169 21.71 0.06 -6.22
C GLN A 169 22.25 -1.28 -5.68
N VAL A 170 22.58 -2.21 -6.57
CA VAL A 170 23.16 -3.52 -6.24
C VAL A 170 24.36 -3.77 -7.14
N ARG A 171 25.52 -4.07 -6.55
CA ARG A 171 26.71 -4.50 -7.30
C ARG A 171 26.52 -5.96 -7.71
N SER A 172 26.08 -6.17 -8.95
CA SER A 172 25.99 -7.48 -9.58
C SER A 172 26.72 -7.43 -10.91
N GLY A 173 27.49 -8.48 -11.23
CA GLY A 173 28.25 -8.58 -12.50
C GLY A 173 27.38 -8.43 -13.75
N ILE A 174 26.10 -8.80 -13.64
CA ILE A 174 25.11 -8.66 -14.72
C ILE A 174 24.71 -7.19 -14.92
N LEU A 175 24.56 -6.43 -13.83
CA LEU A 175 24.10 -5.04 -13.90
C LEU A 175 25.22 -4.06 -14.27
N SER A 176 26.49 -4.45 -14.09
CA SER A 176 27.66 -3.65 -14.50
C SER A 176 27.80 -3.45 -16.01
N HIS A 177 27.14 -4.26 -16.85
CA HIS A 177 27.10 -4.05 -18.30
C HIS A 177 26.03 -3.05 -18.76
N ALA A 178 25.11 -2.67 -17.86
CA ALA A 178 23.98 -1.77 -18.15
C ALA A 178 24.16 -0.36 -17.57
N ALA A 179 25.32 -0.07 -16.96
CA ALA A 179 25.68 1.21 -16.34
C ALA A 179 26.54 2.06 -17.27
#